data_AF-A0A2E8KHF2-F1
#
_entry.id   AF-A0A2E8KHF2-F1
#
_cell.length_a   1.000
_cell.length_b   1.000
_cell.length_c   1.000
_cell.angle_alpha   90.00
_cell.angle_beta   90.00
_cell.angle_gamma   90.00
#
_symmetry.space_group_name_H-M   'P 1'
#
loop_
_entity.id
_entity.type
_entity.pdbx_description
1 polymer ?
#
loop_
_entity_poly.entity_id
_entity_poly.type
_entity_poly.pdbx_seq_one_letter_code
_entity_poly.pdbx_strand_id
1 'polypeptide(L)'
;MIFPQKLQLMIVRTAITFLAVALAVPSPAEELDILFLGNSFTARHDIAGLVEQILEEGDPSVDVQVHRVIYGGQNMFKHSTYYFSQSFIEQSTLTEETINQRIMAMREFLKSATPPNPEEWNQHWSSIGKTDVPFADIHRHITKAIKNHEALLQNNPKTKWDYVVLQSWRDVSEQPHQGYERYATKLAEIIKSQGAEVILYMTSPETQNQDPVTEPYNVASAERDTTVGLRMAKALQPKAVIPVPLAIKNIQAGNGDNLGTDLVFRYHNDGHPNQTCAFLVANLFYAAITGKSPEGLEFNTVVETKLKDGRDPDGGKPTVVFNNEEKLYLQRIAWEAVKEFLKD
;
A
#
# COMPACT_ATOMS: atom_id res chain seq x y z
N MET A 1 -69.85 -59.85 -42.99
CA MET A 1 -68.73 -60.79 -43.14
C MET A 1 -67.63 -60.04 -43.90
N ILE A 2 -66.45 -59.88 -43.29
CA ILE A 2 -65.17 -59.42 -43.87
C ILE A 2 -64.98 -57.90 -44.14
N PHE A 3 -63.83 -57.44 -43.61
CA PHE A 3 -63.10 -56.14 -43.62
C PHE A 3 -62.84 -55.52 -45.02
N PRO A 4 -62.45 -54.21 -45.17
CA PRO A 4 -61.16 -53.68 -44.68
C PRO A 4 -61.11 -52.25 -44.10
N GLN A 5 -60.03 -52.06 -43.33
CA GLN A 5 -59.55 -50.85 -42.66
C GLN A 5 -59.08 -49.77 -43.64
N LYS A 6 -59.36 -48.50 -43.30
CA LYS A 6 -58.61 -47.34 -43.80
C LYS A 6 -57.61 -46.88 -42.73
N LEU A 7 -56.34 -46.90 -43.12
CA LEU A 7 -55.17 -46.40 -42.42
C LEU A 7 -55.22 -44.87 -42.38
N GLN A 8 -55.32 -44.27 -41.18
CA GLN A 8 -55.04 -42.84 -40.98
C GLN A 8 -53.61 -42.70 -40.45
N LEU A 9 -52.77 -42.02 -41.23
CA LEU A 9 -51.39 -41.72 -40.93
C LEU A 9 -51.35 -40.51 -39.97
N MET A 10 -51.02 -40.73 -38.70
CA MET A 10 -50.77 -39.66 -37.74
C MET A 10 -49.26 -39.43 -37.62
N ILE A 11 -48.77 -38.35 -38.22
CA ILE A 11 -47.36 -37.92 -38.10
C ILE A 11 -47.21 -37.19 -36.77
N VAL A 12 -46.57 -37.83 -35.79
CA VAL A 12 -46.11 -37.16 -34.56
C VAL A 12 -44.76 -36.52 -34.86
N ARG A 13 -44.70 -35.18 -34.89
CA ARG A 13 -43.46 -34.42 -34.97
C ARG A 13 -42.91 -34.24 -33.55
N THR A 14 -41.92 -35.04 -33.18
CA THR A 14 -41.13 -34.81 -31.96
C THR A 14 -40.07 -33.75 -32.28
N ALA A 15 -40.27 -32.52 -31.80
CA ALA A 15 -39.24 -31.48 -31.85
C ALA A 15 -38.21 -31.78 -30.74
N ILE A 16 -36.97 -32.08 -31.13
CA ILE A 16 -35.84 -32.18 -30.20
C ILE A 16 -35.19 -30.79 -30.12
N THR A 17 -35.43 -30.09 -29.02
CA THR A 17 -34.76 -28.82 -28.72
C THR A 17 -33.38 -29.13 -28.14
N PHE A 18 -32.31 -28.96 -28.92
CA PHE A 18 -30.95 -28.96 -28.39
C PHE A 18 -30.72 -27.64 -27.64
N LEU A 19 -30.75 -27.69 -26.30
CA LEU A 19 -30.29 -26.59 -25.47
C LEU A 19 -28.76 -26.62 -25.46
N ALA A 20 -28.13 -25.82 -26.33
CA ALA A 20 -26.70 -25.61 -26.27
C ALA A 20 -26.39 -24.77 -25.03
N VAL A 21 -25.89 -25.42 -23.97
CA VAL A 21 -25.24 -24.73 -22.86
C VAL A 21 -23.91 -24.23 -23.41
N ALA A 22 -23.88 -22.97 -23.84
CA ALA A 22 -22.62 -22.28 -24.08
C ALA A 22 -21.93 -22.15 -22.72
N LEU A 23 -20.92 -22.98 -22.47
CA LEU A 23 -19.97 -22.73 -21.39
C LEU A 23 -19.29 -21.41 -21.74
N ALA A 24 -19.68 -20.34 -21.04
CA ALA A 24 -18.96 -19.08 -21.11
C ALA A 24 -17.54 -19.38 -20.65
N VAL A 25 -16.58 -19.30 -21.57
CA VAL A 25 -15.16 -19.29 -21.20
C VAL A 25 -15.00 -18.03 -20.34
N PRO A 26 -14.57 -18.15 -19.07
CA PRO A 26 -14.34 -16.97 -18.25
C PRO A 26 -13.35 -16.08 -19.00
N SER A 27 -13.71 -14.80 -19.15
CA SER A 27 -12.77 -13.80 -19.65
C SER A 27 -11.51 -13.82 -18.77
N PRO A 28 -10.31 -13.63 -19.34
CA PRO A 28 -9.11 -13.45 -18.53
C PRO A 28 -9.37 -12.33 -17.51
N ALA A 29 -8.89 -12.54 -16.28
CA ALA A 29 -8.98 -11.52 -15.24
C ALA A 29 -8.30 -10.22 -15.73
N GLU A 30 -8.87 -9.08 -15.35
CA GLU A 30 -8.25 -7.78 -15.65
C GLU A 30 -7.00 -7.64 -14.78
N GLU A 31 -5.83 -7.50 -15.40
CA GLU A 31 -4.57 -7.34 -14.69
C GLU A 31 -4.52 -5.93 -14.06
N LEU A 32 -4.23 -5.85 -12.77
CA LEU A 32 -4.10 -4.61 -12.00
C LEU A 32 -2.68 -4.46 -11.48
N ASP A 33 -1.89 -3.61 -12.12
CA ASP A 33 -0.47 -3.38 -11.81
C ASP A 33 -0.29 -2.30 -10.74
N ILE A 34 0.24 -2.67 -9.58
CA ILE A 34 0.44 -1.76 -8.44
C ILE A 34 1.92 -1.67 -8.03
N LEU A 35 2.49 -0.46 -8.10
CA LEU A 35 3.85 -0.18 -7.62
C LEU A 35 3.85 0.48 -6.24
N PHE A 36 4.49 -0.15 -5.26
CA PHE A 36 4.75 0.44 -3.94
C PHE A 36 6.13 1.07 -3.86
N LEU A 37 6.17 2.38 -3.63
CA LEU A 37 7.38 3.12 -3.25
C LEU A 37 7.40 3.35 -1.75
N GLY A 38 8.34 2.73 -1.05
CA GLY A 38 8.37 2.85 0.40
C GLY A 38 9.61 2.27 1.07
N ASN A 39 9.42 1.84 2.32
CA ASN A 39 10.50 1.37 3.16
C ASN A 39 10.11 0.09 3.91
N SER A 40 10.73 -0.14 5.06
CA SER A 40 10.46 -1.30 5.88
C SER A 40 9.01 -1.41 6.36
N PHE A 41 8.22 -0.35 6.41
CA PHE A 41 6.79 -0.41 6.72
C PHE A 41 5.95 -1.02 5.59
N THR A 42 6.40 -0.93 4.33
CA THR A 42 5.80 -1.69 3.22
C THR A 42 6.39 -3.10 3.14
N ALA A 43 7.69 -3.27 3.42
CA ALA A 43 8.34 -4.59 3.27
C ALA A 43 8.01 -5.56 4.41
N ARG A 44 7.74 -5.06 5.61
CA ARG A 44 7.37 -5.88 6.77
C ARG A 44 6.01 -6.52 6.53
N HIS A 45 5.87 -7.80 6.89
CA HIS A 45 4.62 -8.58 6.72
C HIS A 45 4.16 -8.71 5.27
N ASP A 46 5.01 -8.29 4.34
CA ASP A 46 4.71 -8.21 2.93
C ASP A 46 3.42 -7.44 2.60
N ILE A 47 3.30 -6.19 3.08
CA ILE A 47 2.07 -5.38 2.94
C ILE A 47 1.50 -5.41 1.52
N ALA A 48 2.32 -5.26 0.48
CA ALA A 48 1.78 -5.26 -0.88
C ALA A 48 1.16 -6.61 -1.28
N GLY A 49 1.69 -7.74 -0.78
CA GLY A 49 1.13 -9.08 -1.03
C GLY A 49 -0.14 -9.33 -0.20
N LEU A 50 -0.25 -8.73 0.98
CA LEU A 50 -1.52 -8.71 1.72
C LEU A 50 -2.59 -7.88 0.98
N VAL A 51 -2.18 -6.79 0.32
CA VAL A 51 -3.07 -5.95 -0.50
C VAL A 51 -3.53 -6.69 -1.76
N GLU A 52 -2.62 -7.37 -2.45
CA GLU A 52 -2.95 -8.31 -3.54
C GLU A 52 -4.02 -9.31 -3.10
N GLN A 53 -3.73 -10.06 -2.03
CA GLN A 53 -4.61 -11.10 -1.52
C GLN A 53 -6.02 -10.59 -1.19
N ILE A 54 -6.15 -9.47 -0.47
CA ILE A 54 -7.47 -8.96 -0.07
C ILE A 54 -8.24 -8.32 -1.23
N LEU A 55 -7.55 -7.72 -2.21
CA LEU A 55 -8.20 -7.17 -3.40
C LEU A 55 -8.76 -8.29 -4.29
N GLU A 56 -7.98 -9.34 -4.55
CA GLU A 56 -8.43 -10.50 -5.33
C GLU A 56 -9.56 -11.28 -4.65
N GLU A 57 -9.54 -11.36 -3.32
CA GLU A 57 -10.64 -11.99 -2.59
C GLU A 57 -11.95 -11.22 -2.75
N GLY A 58 -11.90 -9.88 -2.66
CA GLY A 58 -13.08 -9.04 -2.80
C GLY A 58 -13.53 -8.83 -4.25
N ASP A 59 -12.66 -9.08 -5.22
CA ASP A 59 -13.00 -9.13 -6.64
C ASP A 59 -12.19 -10.22 -7.39
N PRO A 60 -12.72 -11.46 -7.47
CA PRO A 60 -12.04 -12.58 -8.14
C PRO A 60 -11.90 -12.42 -9.67
N SER A 61 -12.39 -11.31 -10.24
CA SER A 61 -12.25 -11.01 -11.67
C SER A 61 -11.01 -10.17 -11.99
N VAL A 62 -10.25 -9.75 -10.98
CA VAL A 62 -9.01 -8.99 -11.10
C VAL A 62 -7.82 -9.89 -10.75
N ASP A 63 -6.73 -9.77 -11.50
CA ASP A 63 -5.44 -10.40 -11.23
C ASP A 63 -4.47 -9.31 -10.79
N VAL A 64 -4.11 -9.26 -9.50
CA VAL A 64 -3.39 -8.12 -8.94
C VAL A 64 -1.88 -8.40 -8.95
N GLN A 65 -1.13 -7.55 -9.66
CA GLN A 65 0.32 -7.66 -9.74
C GLN A 65 1.00 -6.57 -8.91
N VAL A 66 1.70 -6.96 -7.85
CA VAL A 66 2.33 -6.01 -6.91
C VAL A 66 3.85 -5.96 -6.99
N HIS A 67 4.36 -4.75 -7.18
CA HIS A 67 5.79 -4.46 -7.27
C HIS A 67 6.23 -3.53 -6.14
N ARG A 68 7.50 -3.62 -5.74
CA ARG A 68 8.03 -2.88 -4.59
C ARG A 68 9.39 -2.28 -4.90
N VAL A 69 9.58 -0.99 -4.60
CA VAL A 69 10.89 -0.32 -4.57
C VAL A 69 11.13 0.16 -3.15
N ILE A 70 11.95 -0.60 -2.42
CA ILE A 70 12.12 -0.44 -0.99
C ILE A 70 13.55 -0.04 -0.60
N TYR A 71 13.66 1.06 0.14
CA TYR A 71 14.85 1.45 0.87
C TYR A 71 14.53 1.57 2.36
N GLY A 72 15.12 0.70 3.21
CA GLY A 72 14.80 0.62 4.64
C GLY A 72 15.07 1.93 5.39
N GLY A 73 14.08 2.38 6.19
CA GLY A 73 14.17 3.64 6.94
C GLY A 73 14.22 4.92 6.09
N GLN A 74 13.79 4.86 4.82
CA GLN A 74 13.85 6.01 3.91
C GLN A 74 12.47 6.62 3.63
N ASN A 75 12.44 7.91 3.37
CA ASN A 75 11.22 8.72 3.23
C ASN A 75 11.10 9.28 1.80
N MET A 76 9.97 9.91 1.46
CA MET A 76 9.71 10.31 0.07
C MET A 76 10.71 11.34 -0.46
N PHE A 77 11.28 12.18 0.41
CA PHE A 77 12.39 13.07 0.04
C PHE A 77 13.53 12.32 -0.63
N LYS A 78 14.02 11.26 0.01
CA LYS A 78 15.16 10.49 -0.48
C LYS A 78 14.80 9.67 -1.71
N HIS A 79 13.59 9.09 -1.75
CA HIS A 79 13.06 8.40 -2.94
C HIS A 79 13.04 9.30 -4.17
N SER A 80 12.49 10.52 -4.04
CA SER A 80 12.38 11.50 -5.12
C SER A 80 13.74 12.05 -5.56
N THR A 81 14.57 12.46 -4.59
CA THR A 81 15.69 13.36 -4.87
C THR A 81 17.02 12.63 -5.06
N TYR A 82 17.27 11.56 -4.30
CA TYR A 82 18.59 10.92 -4.26
C TYR A 82 18.60 9.49 -4.80
N TYR A 83 17.47 8.79 -4.78
CA TYR A 83 17.36 7.41 -5.27
C TYR A 83 16.68 7.30 -6.63
N PHE A 84 16.20 8.43 -7.17
CA PHE A 84 15.49 8.52 -8.44
C PHE A 84 14.40 7.46 -8.62
N SER A 85 13.55 7.27 -7.60
CA SER A 85 12.51 6.22 -7.62
C SER A 85 11.47 6.44 -8.72
N GLN A 86 11.39 7.64 -9.31
CA GLN A 86 10.59 7.90 -10.49
C GLN A 86 10.97 7.03 -11.70
N SER A 87 12.20 6.51 -11.79
CA SER A 87 12.57 5.55 -12.83
C SER A 87 11.68 4.31 -12.86
N PHE A 88 11.18 3.89 -11.69
CA PHE A 88 10.31 2.73 -11.59
C PHE A 88 8.85 3.08 -11.91
N ILE A 89 8.44 4.33 -11.70
CA ILE A 89 7.15 4.85 -12.15
C ILE A 89 7.12 4.94 -13.68
N GLU A 90 8.21 5.43 -14.27
CA GLU A 90 8.32 5.73 -15.70
C GLU A 90 8.68 4.50 -16.55
N GLN A 91 8.64 3.27 -16.04
CA GLN A 91 9.20 2.08 -16.71
C GLN A 91 8.80 1.96 -18.18
N SER A 92 7.52 2.16 -18.50
CA SER A 92 6.98 2.10 -19.87
C SER A 92 7.54 3.16 -20.82
N THR A 93 7.98 4.33 -20.34
CA THR A 93 8.46 5.46 -21.16
C THR A 93 9.96 5.75 -20.99
N LEU A 94 10.60 5.18 -19.98
CA LEU A 94 11.97 5.46 -19.60
C LEU A 94 12.98 4.96 -20.64
N THR A 95 13.95 5.82 -21.00
CA THR A 95 15.03 5.51 -21.94
C THR A 95 16.31 5.08 -21.21
N GLU A 96 17.17 4.31 -21.91
CA GLU A 96 18.49 3.93 -21.39
C GLU A 96 19.36 5.17 -21.09
N GLU A 97 19.26 6.22 -21.91
CA GLU A 97 19.97 7.48 -21.68
C GLU A 97 19.58 8.09 -20.33
N THR A 98 18.28 8.20 -20.04
CA THR A 98 17.80 8.74 -18.77
C THR A 98 18.24 7.89 -17.59
N ILE A 99 18.24 6.56 -17.71
CA ILE A 99 18.72 5.68 -16.63
C ILE A 99 20.21 5.90 -16.38
N ASN A 100 21.02 5.96 -17.45
CA ASN A 100 22.46 6.23 -17.34
C ASN A 100 22.73 7.59 -16.69
N GLN A 101 22.00 8.65 -17.08
CA GLN A 101 22.12 9.97 -16.47
C GLN A 101 21.82 9.94 -14.96
N ARG A 102 20.78 9.22 -14.53
CA ARG A 102 20.42 9.06 -13.11
C ARG A 102 21.47 8.26 -12.34
N ILE A 103 22.03 7.20 -12.93
CA ILE A 103 23.16 6.44 -12.35
C ILE A 103 24.38 7.35 -12.17
N MET A 104 24.74 8.15 -13.18
CA MET A 104 25.85 9.08 -13.08
C MET A 104 25.64 10.10 -11.96
N ALA A 105 24.44 10.68 -11.85
CA ALA A 105 24.11 11.61 -10.78
C ALA A 105 24.22 10.97 -9.39
N MET A 106 23.71 9.74 -9.22
CA MET A 106 23.87 8.99 -7.96
C MET A 106 25.34 8.67 -7.64
N ARG A 107 26.15 8.33 -8.65
CA ARG A 107 27.59 8.11 -8.47
C ARG A 107 28.32 9.39 -8.07
N GLU A 108 27.86 10.54 -8.55
CA GLU A 108 28.37 11.85 -8.11
C GLU A 108 28.03 12.12 -6.65
N PHE A 109 26.80 11.86 -6.21
CA PHE A 109 26.39 12.02 -4.81
C PHE A 109 27.29 11.23 -3.86
N LEU A 110 27.75 10.04 -4.24
CA LEU A 110 28.63 9.22 -3.41
C LEU A 110 30.03 9.78 -3.19
N LYS A 111 30.46 10.80 -3.95
CA LYS A 111 31.82 11.37 -3.85
C LYS A 111 32.00 12.33 -2.68
N SER A 112 30.92 12.79 -2.06
CA SER A 112 30.94 13.78 -0.99
C SER A 112 30.05 13.36 0.17
N ALA A 113 30.48 13.63 1.41
CA ALA A 113 29.62 13.51 2.59
C ALA A 113 28.69 14.73 2.78
N THR A 114 28.78 15.73 1.90
CA THR A 114 27.92 16.91 1.87
C THR A 114 26.87 16.74 0.77
N PRO A 115 25.58 17.04 1.04
CA PRO A 115 24.55 16.95 0.02
C PRO A 115 24.82 17.96 -1.11
N PRO A 116 24.47 17.63 -2.37
CA PRO A 116 24.66 18.53 -3.52
C PRO A 116 23.87 19.85 -3.39
N ASN A 117 22.76 19.83 -2.63
CA ASN A 117 21.99 21.00 -2.24
C ASN A 117 21.84 21.04 -0.71
N PRO A 118 22.78 21.68 0.02
CA PRO A 118 22.72 21.78 1.47
C PRO A 118 21.52 22.56 2.01
N GLU A 119 21.03 23.55 1.26
CA GLU A 119 19.87 24.34 1.66
C GLU A 119 18.60 23.48 1.69
N GLU A 120 18.29 22.76 0.61
CA GLU A 120 17.13 21.86 0.56
C GLU A 120 17.24 20.73 1.59
N TRP A 121 18.44 20.16 1.76
CA TRP A 121 18.69 19.14 2.77
C TRP A 121 18.36 19.63 4.18
N ASN A 122 18.92 20.79 4.56
CA ASN A 122 18.71 21.37 5.88
C ASN A 122 17.25 21.82 6.07
N GLN A 123 16.64 22.42 5.05
CA GLN A 123 15.23 22.82 5.09
C GLN A 123 14.31 21.63 5.32
N HIS A 124 14.50 20.54 4.57
CA HIS A 124 13.70 19.32 4.71
C HIS A 124 13.76 18.80 6.14
N TRP A 125 14.96 18.61 6.70
CA TRP A 125 15.10 18.05 8.05
C TRP A 125 14.55 19.01 9.12
N SER A 126 14.79 20.31 8.98
CA SER A 126 14.25 21.31 9.90
C SER A 126 12.72 21.34 9.89
N SER A 127 12.06 21.14 8.75
CA SER A 127 10.59 21.15 8.63
C SER A 127 9.90 20.00 9.36
N ILE A 128 10.66 18.96 9.74
CA ILE A 128 10.19 17.78 10.48
C ILE A 128 10.91 17.65 11.83
N GLY A 129 11.45 18.76 12.34
CA GLY A 129 12.03 18.85 13.68
C GLY A 129 13.35 18.08 13.86
N LYS A 130 14.10 17.82 12.78
CA LYS A 130 15.39 17.13 12.84
C LYS A 130 16.54 18.08 12.47
N THR A 131 17.64 17.95 13.19
CA THR A 131 18.91 18.64 12.89
C THR A 131 20.01 17.62 12.66
N ASP A 132 21.12 18.07 12.07
CA ASP A 132 22.39 17.33 12.00
C ASP A 132 22.31 15.94 11.36
N VAL A 133 21.37 15.74 10.42
CA VAL A 133 21.23 14.46 9.70
C VAL A 133 22.38 14.31 8.70
N PRO A 134 23.29 13.33 8.87
CA PRO A 134 24.44 13.17 7.98
C PRO A 134 24.00 12.69 6.60
N PHE A 135 24.45 13.37 5.55
CA PHE A 135 24.18 12.92 4.17
C PHE A 135 24.87 11.58 3.85
N ALA A 136 26.04 11.33 4.45
CA ALA A 136 26.75 10.06 4.32
C ALA A 136 25.90 8.84 4.74
N ASP A 137 24.93 8.99 5.64
CA ASP A 137 24.06 7.89 6.11
C ASP A 137 23.20 7.29 4.99
N ILE A 138 22.96 8.05 3.92
CA ILE A 138 22.16 7.58 2.79
C ILE A 138 22.98 6.91 1.69
N HIS A 139 24.32 6.95 1.75
CA HIS A 139 25.20 6.42 0.69
C HIS A 139 24.99 4.92 0.44
N ARG A 140 24.72 4.14 1.49
CA ARG A 140 24.37 2.72 1.33
C ARG A 140 23.11 2.54 0.48
N HIS A 141 22.11 3.39 0.66
CA HIS A 141 20.86 3.32 -0.10
C HIS A 141 21.01 3.89 -1.51
N ILE A 142 21.82 4.94 -1.70
CA ILE A 142 22.21 5.41 -3.05
C ILE A 142 22.91 4.26 -3.82
N THR A 143 23.81 3.54 -3.17
CA THR A 143 24.47 2.36 -3.77
C THR A 143 23.47 1.28 -4.16
N LYS A 144 22.46 1.00 -3.32
CA LYS A 144 21.36 0.08 -3.66
C LYS A 144 20.53 0.62 -4.83
N ALA A 145 20.24 1.92 -4.85
CA ALA A 145 19.47 2.54 -5.91
C ALA A 145 20.19 2.45 -7.26
N ILE A 146 21.51 2.67 -7.30
CA ILE A 146 22.34 2.43 -8.50
C ILE A 146 22.17 0.99 -8.98
N LYS A 147 22.29 -0.01 -8.10
CA LYS A 147 22.11 -1.43 -8.49
C LYS A 147 20.72 -1.71 -9.05
N ASN A 148 19.67 -1.12 -8.47
CA ASN A 148 18.31 -1.27 -8.99
C ASN A 148 18.17 -0.64 -10.39
N HIS A 149 18.84 0.49 -10.65
CA HIS A 149 18.84 1.12 -11.97
C HIS A 149 19.68 0.35 -12.99
N GLU A 150 20.80 -0.25 -12.57
CA GLU A 150 21.60 -1.15 -13.41
C GLU A 150 20.78 -2.39 -13.80
N ALA A 151 19.99 -2.95 -12.88
CA ALA A 151 19.05 -4.02 -13.19
C ALA A 151 17.97 -3.55 -14.19
N LEU A 152 17.48 -2.31 -14.05
CA LEU A 152 16.52 -1.73 -14.99
C LEU A 152 17.12 -1.51 -16.39
N LEU A 153 18.40 -1.16 -16.50
CA LEU A 153 19.11 -1.11 -17.78
C LEU A 153 19.24 -2.48 -18.43
N GLN A 154 19.52 -3.52 -17.63
CA GLN A 154 19.66 -4.88 -18.13
C GLN A 154 18.33 -5.44 -18.62
N ASN A 155 17.25 -5.20 -17.86
CA ASN A 155 15.92 -5.68 -18.19
C ASN A 155 14.84 -4.74 -17.63
N ASN A 156 14.33 -3.84 -18.47
CA ASN A 156 13.19 -3.00 -18.12
C ASN A 156 11.90 -3.72 -18.57
N PRO A 157 10.99 -4.09 -17.64
CA PRO A 157 9.75 -4.77 -17.99
C PRO A 157 8.78 -3.89 -18.78
N LYS A 158 9.03 -2.57 -18.86
CA LYS A 158 8.16 -1.59 -19.53
C LYS A 158 6.74 -1.54 -18.97
N THR A 159 6.56 -1.92 -17.70
CA THR A 159 5.27 -1.94 -17.02
C THR A 159 4.61 -0.56 -17.05
N LYS A 160 3.30 -0.56 -17.33
CA LYS A 160 2.42 0.57 -17.13
C LYS A 160 1.65 0.31 -15.85
N TRP A 161 1.74 1.22 -14.90
CA TRP A 161 1.08 1.05 -13.62
C TRP A 161 -0.36 1.55 -13.70
N ASP A 162 -1.27 0.82 -13.08
CA ASP A 162 -2.60 1.34 -12.77
C ASP A 162 -2.51 2.21 -11.53
N TYR A 163 -1.87 1.69 -10.48
CA TYR A 163 -1.70 2.38 -9.20
C TYR A 163 -0.24 2.51 -8.79
N VAL A 164 0.11 3.65 -8.22
CA VAL A 164 1.38 3.84 -7.52
C VAL A 164 1.13 4.32 -6.10
N VAL A 165 1.61 3.53 -5.14
CA VAL A 165 1.51 3.79 -3.70
C VAL A 165 2.74 4.54 -3.24
N LEU A 166 2.52 5.72 -2.65
CA LEU A 166 3.56 6.54 -2.03
C LEU A 166 3.46 6.41 -0.51
N GLN A 167 4.51 5.89 0.14
CA GLN A 167 4.52 5.64 1.58
C GLN A 167 5.15 6.81 2.36
N SER A 168 4.48 7.31 3.41
CA SER A 168 5.09 8.24 4.37
C SER A 168 6.09 7.55 5.31
N TRP A 169 6.97 8.31 5.97
CA TRP A 169 7.85 7.82 7.05
C TRP A 169 8.48 8.93 7.89
N ARG A 170 7.90 9.22 9.07
CA ARG A 170 8.41 10.24 10.04
C ARG A 170 8.84 11.53 9.34
N ASP A 171 8.12 11.89 8.29
CA ASP A 171 8.39 13.02 7.42
C ASP A 171 7.14 13.85 7.16
N VAL A 172 6.03 13.58 7.85
CA VAL A 172 4.83 14.40 7.76
C VAL A 172 5.05 15.70 8.53
N SER A 173 4.87 16.83 7.84
CA SER A 173 4.99 18.18 8.41
C SER A 173 3.62 18.86 8.40
N GLU A 174 3.30 19.60 9.47
CA GLU A 174 2.11 20.46 9.50
C GLU A 174 2.19 21.58 8.44
N GLN A 175 3.41 22.06 8.17
CA GLN A 175 3.66 23.12 7.21
C GLN A 175 3.34 22.63 5.79
N PRO A 176 2.51 23.37 5.03
CA PRO A 176 2.23 23.05 3.64
C PRO A 176 3.51 22.97 2.80
N HIS A 177 3.51 22.06 1.82
CA HIS A 177 4.61 21.89 0.86
C HIS A 177 5.97 21.59 1.52
N GLN A 178 5.95 20.88 2.65
CA GLN A 178 7.15 20.38 3.32
C GLN A 178 7.06 18.86 3.53
N GLY A 179 8.19 18.25 3.86
CA GLY A 179 8.26 16.83 4.20
C GLY A 179 7.57 15.91 3.17
N TYR A 180 6.76 15.00 3.67
CA TYR A 180 6.02 14.01 2.88
C TYR A 180 5.19 14.68 1.78
N GLU A 181 4.43 15.73 2.10
CA GLU A 181 3.54 16.41 1.14
C GLU A 181 4.31 16.93 -0.07
N ARG A 182 5.46 17.58 0.13
CA ARG A 182 6.29 18.12 -0.96
C ARG A 182 6.71 17.04 -1.94
N TYR A 183 7.31 15.97 -1.42
CA TYR A 183 7.96 14.98 -2.27
C TYR A 183 7.01 13.92 -2.80
N ALA A 184 5.94 13.61 -2.05
CA ALA A 184 4.85 12.80 -2.56
C ALA A 184 4.08 13.54 -3.68
N THR A 185 3.86 14.86 -3.55
CA THR A 185 3.26 15.67 -4.63
C THR A 185 4.10 15.62 -5.90
N LYS A 186 5.42 15.81 -5.77
CA LYS A 186 6.34 15.72 -6.92
C LYS A 186 6.28 14.36 -7.63
N LEU A 187 6.22 13.26 -6.88
CA LEU A 187 6.09 11.93 -7.48
C LEU A 187 4.67 11.71 -8.04
N ALA A 188 3.63 12.21 -7.39
CA ALA A 188 2.24 12.14 -7.83
C ALA A 188 2.05 12.80 -9.21
N GLU A 189 2.69 13.94 -9.47
CA GLU A 189 2.67 14.58 -10.78
C GLU A 189 3.27 13.68 -11.87
N ILE A 190 4.39 13.01 -11.56
CA ILE A 190 5.01 12.05 -12.48
C ILE A 190 4.08 10.87 -12.72
N ILE A 191 3.52 10.27 -11.66
CA ILE A 191 2.57 9.15 -11.74
C ILE A 191 1.42 9.48 -12.68
N LYS A 192 0.77 10.63 -12.47
CA LYS A 192 -0.34 11.09 -13.32
C LYS A 192 0.09 11.33 -14.76
N SER A 193 1.30 11.84 -14.99
CA SER A 193 1.84 12.02 -16.36
C SER A 193 2.04 10.70 -17.10
N GLN A 194 2.21 9.59 -16.37
CA GLN A 194 2.29 8.23 -16.92
C GLN A 194 0.91 7.57 -17.12
N GLY A 195 -0.17 8.25 -16.73
CA GLY A 195 -1.54 7.73 -16.82
C GLY A 195 -1.98 6.84 -15.65
N ALA A 196 -1.15 6.72 -14.61
CA ALA A 196 -1.45 5.95 -13.41
C ALA A 196 -2.18 6.81 -12.36
N GLU A 197 -2.96 6.17 -11.47
CA GLU A 197 -3.55 6.83 -10.31
C GLU A 197 -2.62 6.75 -9.07
N VAL A 198 -2.73 7.75 -8.21
CA VAL A 198 -1.91 7.88 -7.00
C VAL A 198 -2.64 7.29 -5.81
N ILE A 199 -1.94 6.52 -4.97
CA ILE A 199 -2.40 6.13 -3.64
C ILE A 199 -1.45 6.70 -2.60
N LEU A 200 -1.98 7.42 -1.61
CA LEU A 200 -1.18 7.95 -0.50
C LEU A 200 -1.27 7.02 0.70
N TYR A 201 -0.16 6.41 1.11
CA TYR A 201 -0.09 5.53 2.26
C TYR A 201 0.48 6.27 3.48
N MET A 202 -0.43 6.79 4.32
CA MET A 202 -0.08 7.46 5.58
C MET A 202 0.23 6.39 6.63
N THR A 203 1.52 6.13 6.87
CA THR A 203 1.97 5.20 7.93
C THR A 203 1.81 5.80 9.32
N SER A 204 1.96 4.99 10.37
CA SER A 204 1.65 5.36 11.77
C SER A 204 2.76 5.12 12.79
N PRO A 205 4.06 5.30 12.46
CA PRO A 205 5.15 4.92 13.36
C PRO A 205 5.20 5.66 14.69
N GLU A 206 4.50 6.79 14.80
CA GLU A 206 4.45 7.63 15.99
C GLU A 206 3.19 7.39 16.83
N THR A 207 2.20 6.65 16.31
CA THR A 207 0.91 6.40 16.98
C THR A 207 0.72 4.93 17.37
N GLN A 208 1.59 4.03 16.89
CA GLN A 208 1.60 2.62 17.25
C GLN A 208 2.01 2.39 18.71
N ASN A 209 1.08 1.90 19.52
CA ASN A 209 1.35 1.42 20.87
C ASN A 209 1.95 0.00 20.83
N GLN A 210 2.95 -0.24 21.69
CA GLN A 210 3.53 -1.56 21.92
C GLN A 210 2.86 -2.27 23.12
N ASP A 211 2.30 -1.50 24.05
CA ASP A 211 1.55 -1.96 25.22
C ASP A 211 0.07 -1.54 25.05
N PRO A 212 -0.91 -2.28 25.60
CA PRO A 212 -2.29 -1.81 25.68
C PRO A 212 -2.41 -0.41 26.29
N VAL A 213 -3.33 0.40 25.78
CA VAL A 213 -3.52 1.78 26.24
C VAL A 213 -4.97 2.01 26.64
N THR A 214 -5.18 2.82 27.68
CA THR A 214 -6.53 3.23 28.11
C THR A 214 -7.00 4.51 27.42
N GLU A 215 -6.10 5.22 26.77
CA GLU A 215 -6.34 6.46 26.01
C GLU A 215 -5.48 6.47 24.75
N PRO A 216 -5.90 7.14 23.65
CA PRO A 216 -5.11 7.26 22.44
C PRO A 216 -3.68 7.74 22.64
N TYR A 217 -2.73 7.00 22.05
CA TYR A 217 -1.31 7.31 22.12
C TYR A 217 -0.93 8.33 21.04
N ASN A 218 -0.26 9.42 21.46
CA ASN A 218 0.28 10.45 20.58
C ASN A 218 -0.77 11.04 19.59
N VAL A 219 -1.90 11.48 20.15
CA VAL A 219 -3.04 12.07 19.42
C VAL A 219 -2.63 13.19 18.47
N ALA A 220 -1.71 14.06 18.89
CA ALA A 220 -1.23 15.16 18.07
C ALA A 220 -0.61 14.68 16.75
N SER A 221 0.14 13.57 16.76
CA SER A 221 0.70 13.00 15.53
C SER A 221 -0.38 12.38 14.65
N ALA A 222 -1.38 11.71 15.24
CA ALA A 222 -2.51 11.18 14.48
C ALA A 222 -3.32 12.29 13.79
N GLU A 223 -3.58 13.39 14.51
CA GLU A 223 -4.33 14.55 14.00
C GLU A 223 -3.56 15.30 12.92
N ARG A 224 -2.26 15.53 13.11
CA ARG A 224 -1.38 16.09 12.09
C ARG A 224 -1.43 15.25 10.82
N ASP A 225 -1.18 13.94 10.93
CA ASP A 225 -1.06 13.09 9.76
C ASP A 225 -2.40 12.95 9.02
N THR A 226 -3.52 12.90 9.76
CA THR A 226 -4.87 12.91 9.18
C THR A 226 -5.13 14.23 8.45
N THR A 227 -4.81 15.37 9.07
CA THR A 227 -5.01 16.71 8.50
C THR A 227 -4.19 16.90 7.22
N VAL A 228 -2.93 16.47 7.22
CA VAL A 228 -2.07 16.52 6.02
C VAL A 228 -2.60 15.59 4.94
N GLY A 229 -3.03 14.38 5.30
CA GLY A 229 -3.70 13.46 4.38
C GLY A 229 -4.91 14.09 3.70
N LEU A 230 -5.80 14.73 4.46
CA LEU A 230 -7.00 15.42 3.94
C LEU A 230 -6.63 16.57 3.00
N ARG A 231 -5.64 17.38 3.38
CA ARG A 231 -5.13 18.47 2.54
C ARG A 231 -4.60 17.93 1.21
N MET A 232 -3.82 16.87 1.24
CA MET A 232 -3.30 16.20 0.06
C MET A 232 -4.41 15.53 -0.78
N ALA A 233 -5.43 14.94 -0.14
CA ALA A 233 -6.58 14.37 -0.85
C ALA A 233 -7.31 15.44 -1.68
N LYS A 234 -7.54 16.62 -1.09
CA LYS A 234 -8.14 17.78 -1.76
C LYS A 234 -7.28 18.31 -2.91
N ALA A 235 -5.97 18.44 -2.68
CA ALA A 235 -5.05 19.00 -3.66
C ALA A 235 -4.73 18.05 -4.82
N LEU A 236 -4.54 16.76 -4.53
CA LEU A 236 -4.07 15.77 -5.48
C LEU A 236 -5.19 14.91 -6.06
N GLN A 237 -6.37 14.85 -5.45
CA GLN A 237 -7.44 13.93 -5.87
C GLN A 237 -6.89 12.51 -6.18
N PRO A 238 -6.17 11.88 -5.25
CA PRO A 238 -5.63 10.53 -5.44
C PRO A 238 -6.77 9.51 -5.54
N LYS A 239 -6.47 8.32 -6.08
CA LYS A 239 -7.38 7.16 -6.04
C LYS A 239 -7.81 6.84 -4.61
N ALA A 240 -6.85 6.87 -3.69
CA ALA A 240 -7.06 6.55 -2.30
C ALA A 240 -6.05 7.25 -1.38
N VAL A 241 -6.46 7.49 -0.14
CA VAL A 241 -5.56 7.76 0.98
C VAL A 241 -5.80 6.67 2.03
N ILE A 242 -4.73 6.07 2.53
CA ILE A 242 -4.78 5.01 3.54
C ILE A 242 -4.49 5.65 4.92
N PRO A 243 -5.49 5.89 5.77
CA PRO A 243 -5.36 6.72 6.96
C PRO A 243 -5.02 5.89 8.21
N VAL A 244 -3.86 5.23 8.24
CA VAL A 244 -3.49 4.34 9.38
C VAL A 244 -3.46 5.08 10.73
N PRO A 245 -2.93 6.31 10.85
CA PRO A 245 -2.95 7.04 12.12
C PRO A 245 -4.35 7.25 12.68
N LEU A 246 -5.33 7.57 11.82
CA LEU A 246 -6.73 7.75 12.22
C LEU A 246 -7.34 6.43 12.72
N ALA A 247 -7.15 5.34 11.97
CA ALA A 247 -7.69 4.04 12.34
C ALA A 247 -7.14 3.56 13.71
N ILE A 248 -5.84 3.71 13.94
CA ILE A 248 -5.24 3.35 15.23
C ILE A 248 -5.77 4.26 16.35
N LYS A 249 -5.87 5.58 16.13
CA LYS A 249 -6.44 6.52 17.11
C LYS A 249 -7.87 6.10 17.49
N ASN A 250 -8.70 5.74 16.51
CA ASN A 250 -10.09 5.33 16.75
C ASN A 250 -10.19 4.03 17.54
N ILE A 251 -9.34 3.03 17.25
CA ILE A 251 -9.29 1.79 18.02
C ILE A 251 -8.88 2.05 19.48
N GLN A 252 -7.87 2.89 19.70
CA GLN A 252 -7.40 3.24 21.04
C GLN A 252 -8.42 4.09 21.82
N ALA A 253 -9.22 4.91 21.14
CA ALA A 253 -10.23 5.76 21.77
C ALA A 253 -11.46 4.97 22.25
N GLY A 254 -11.76 3.83 21.62
CA GLY A 254 -13.01 3.10 21.85
C GLY A 254 -14.23 3.88 21.34
N ASN A 255 -15.43 3.48 21.74
CA ASN A 255 -16.70 4.05 21.22
C ASN A 255 -17.70 4.48 22.30
N GLY A 256 -17.22 5.03 23.42
CA GLY A 256 -18.05 5.59 24.50
C GLY A 256 -18.69 4.54 25.41
N ASP A 257 -19.20 3.45 24.82
CA ASP A 257 -19.74 2.29 25.55
C ASP A 257 -18.68 1.20 25.82
N ASN A 258 -17.56 1.21 25.08
CA ASN A 258 -16.39 0.36 25.31
C ASN A 258 -15.14 1.23 25.50
N LEU A 259 -14.33 0.90 26.52
CA LEU A 259 -12.95 1.37 26.63
C LEU A 259 -12.14 0.92 25.41
N GLY A 260 -11.02 1.60 25.12
CA GLY A 260 -10.08 1.19 24.07
C GLY A 260 -9.72 -0.30 24.15
N THR A 261 -9.36 -0.91 23.01
CA THR A 261 -9.03 -2.34 22.97
C THR A 261 -7.65 -2.62 23.55
N ASP A 262 -7.41 -3.85 24.02
CA ASP A 262 -6.06 -4.34 24.39
C ASP A 262 -5.15 -4.60 23.16
N LEU A 263 -5.56 -4.21 21.96
CA LEU A 263 -4.76 -4.39 20.74
C LEU A 263 -3.51 -3.51 20.77
N VAL A 264 -2.43 -4.09 20.27
CA VAL A 264 -1.13 -3.44 20.08
C VAL A 264 -0.76 -3.47 18.61
N PHE A 265 -0.05 -2.45 18.14
CA PHE A 265 0.21 -2.23 16.71
C PHE A 265 1.68 -2.21 16.32
N ARG A 266 2.60 -2.40 17.28
CA ARG A 266 4.02 -2.64 17.02
C ARG A 266 4.59 -3.64 18.01
N TYR A 267 5.75 -4.21 17.67
CA TYR A 267 6.47 -5.09 18.59
C TYR A 267 7.08 -4.31 19.76
N HIS A 268 7.36 -5.02 20.86
CA HIS A 268 8.16 -4.48 21.97
C HIS A 268 9.65 -4.43 21.62
N ASN A 269 10.17 -5.53 21.05
CA ASN A 269 11.58 -5.69 20.75
C ASN A 269 11.98 -5.19 19.36
N ASP A 270 11.03 -4.65 18.59
CA ASP A 270 11.26 -4.09 17.26
C ASP A 270 10.29 -2.90 17.02
N GLY A 271 10.80 -1.76 16.54
CA GLY A 271 9.99 -0.56 16.30
C GLY A 271 9.08 -0.62 15.06
N HIS A 272 8.96 -1.79 14.41
CA HIS A 272 8.11 -2.01 13.24
C HIS A 272 6.67 -2.41 13.63
N PRO A 273 5.71 -2.24 12.71
CA PRO A 273 4.35 -2.74 12.87
C PRO A 273 4.36 -4.24 13.17
N ASN A 274 3.44 -4.71 14.02
CA ASN A 274 3.20 -6.14 14.22
C ASN A 274 2.15 -6.68 13.24
N GLN A 275 1.83 -7.97 13.34
CA GLN A 275 0.87 -8.63 12.46
C GLN A 275 -0.53 -7.99 12.53
N THR A 276 -0.98 -7.54 13.72
CA THR A 276 -2.27 -6.85 13.91
C THR A 276 -2.33 -5.55 13.10
N CYS A 277 -1.26 -4.76 13.12
CA CYS A 277 -1.19 -3.54 12.33
C CYS A 277 -1.17 -3.85 10.82
N ALA A 278 -0.42 -4.85 10.37
CA ALA A 278 -0.43 -5.26 8.98
C ALA A 278 -1.81 -5.73 8.49
N PHE A 279 -2.54 -6.49 9.32
CA PHE A 279 -3.92 -6.88 9.04
C PHE A 279 -4.82 -5.65 8.88
N LEU A 280 -4.76 -4.69 9.82
CA LEU A 280 -5.50 -3.44 9.73
C LEU A 280 -5.15 -2.65 8.46
N VAL A 281 -3.86 -2.55 8.12
CA VAL A 281 -3.40 -1.85 6.92
C VAL A 281 -3.96 -2.47 5.65
N ALA A 282 -3.91 -3.79 5.48
CA ALA A 282 -4.49 -4.45 4.30
C ALA A 282 -5.99 -4.16 4.13
N ASN A 283 -6.74 -4.19 5.23
CA ASN A 283 -8.16 -3.85 5.23
C ASN A 283 -8.43 -2.37 4.91
N LEU A 284 -7.57 -1.45 5.36
CA LEU A 284 -7.64 -0.03 5.00
C LEU A 284 -7.38 0.19 3.51
N PHE A 285 -6.40 -0.52 2.93
CA PHE A 285 -6.14 -0.50 1.50
C PHE A 285 -7.36 -0.97 0.70
N TYR A 286 -7.92 -2.13 1.05
CA TYR A 286 -9.13 -2.65 0.41
C TYR A 286 -10.27 -1.62 0.46
N ALA A 287 -10.58 -1.11 1.66
CA ALA A 287 -11.66 -0.16 1.87
C ALA A 287 -11.49 1.13 1.06
N ALA A 288 -10.27 1.69 1.06
CA ALA A 288 -9.99 2.96 0.39
C ALA A 288 -9.93 2.83 -1.14
N ILE A 289 -9.39 1.73 -1.68
CA ILE A 289 -9.30 1.50 -3.14
C ILE A 289 -10.67 1.19 -3.73
N THR A 290 -11.45 0.32 -3.06
CA THR A 290 -12.69 -0.22 -3.62
C THR A 290 -13.94 0.58 -3.25
N GLY A 291 -13.87 1.38 -2.18
CA GLY A 291 -15.05 2.02 -1.58
C GLY A 291 -16.04 1.02 -0.97
N LYS A 292 -15.63 -0.22 -0.73
CA LYS A 292 -16.44 -1.30 -0.12
C LYS A 292 -15.93 -1.64 1.28
N SER A 293 -16.82 -2.14 2.14
CA SER A 293 -16.41 -2.69 3.44
C SER A 293 -15.66 -4.01 3.24
N PRO A 294 -14.53 -4.25 3.95
CA PRO A 294 -13.90 -5.57 4.00
C PRO A 294 -14.57 -6.50 5.03
N GLU A 295 -15.56 -6.03 5.79
CA GLU A 295 -16.26 -6.85 6.79
C GLU A 295 -16.93 -8.06 6.13
N GLY A 296 -16.54 -9.26 6.58
CA GLY A 296 -17.02 -10.53 6.06
C GLY A 296 -16.08 -11.22 5.07
N LEU A 297 -14.99 -10.57 4.64
CA LEU A 297 -13.91 -11.24 3.92
C LEU A 297 -13.29 -12.35 4.81
N GLU A 298 -12.93 -13.46 4.20
CA GLU A 298 -12.26 -14.62 4.79
C GLU A 298 -10.81 -14.34 5.15
N PHE A 299 -10.13 -13.40 4.46
CA PHE A 299 -8.78 -12.91 4.80
C PHE A 299 -8.62 -12.69 6.31
N ASN A 300 -7.77 -13.50 6.94
CA ASN A 300 -7.63 -13.55 8.41
C ASN A 300 -6.22 -13.93 8.91
N THR A 301 -5.21 -13.92 8.04
CA THR A 301 -3.89 -14.44 8.38
C THR A 301 -2.81 -13.45 7.98
N VAL A 302 -1.82 -13.24 8.86
CA VAL A 302 -0.63 -12.44 8.58
C VAL A 302 0.62 -13.19 9.06
N VAL A 303 1.68 -13.15 8.25
CA VAL A 303 2.95 -13.82 8.52
C VAL A 303 4.07 -12.80 8.68
N GLU A 304 4.83 -12.92 9.76
CA GLU A 304 6.05 -12.16 9.96
C GLU A 304 7.16 -12.63 9.00
N THR A 305 7.65 -11.69 8.20
CA THR A 305 8.70 -11.87 7.19
C THR A 305 10.14 -11.83 7.70
N LYS A 306 10.40 -11.24 8.87
CA LYS A 306 11.73 -11.16 9.49
C LYS A 306 11.71 -11.91 10.82
N LEU A 307 11.96 -13.20 10.70
CA LEU A 307 12.00 -14.12 11.82
C LEU A 307 13.39 -14.17 12.45
N LYS A 308 13.41 -14.43 13.76
CA LYS A 308 14.60 -14.85 14.50
C LYS A 308 14.33 -16.22 15.09
N ASP A 309 15.13 -17.21 14.70
CA ASP A 309 14.97 -18.60 15.15
C ASP A 309 13.54 -19.16 14.94
N GLY A 310 12.92 -18.79 13.81
CA GLY A 310 11.55 -19.20 13.45
C GLY A 310 10.43 -18.50 14.21
N ARG A 311 10.74 -17.43 14.95
CA ARG A 311 9.79 -16.65 15.76
C ARG A 311 9.73 -15.19 15.33
N ASP A 312 8.64 -14.53 15.69
CA ASP A 312 8.51 -13.08 15.52
C ASP A 312 9.48 -12.32 16.46
N PRO A 313 9.61 -10.98 16.32
CA PRO A 313 10.51 -10.18 17.16
C PRO A 313 10.28 -10.29 18.67
N ASP A 314 9.06 -10.56 19.10
CA ASP A 314 8.71 -10.70 20.51
C ASP A 314 8.79 -12.16 21.00
N GLY A 315 9.28 -13.07 20.15
CA GLY A 315 9.41 -14.49 20.46
C GLY A 315 8.10 -15.27 20.34
N GLY A 316 7.09 -14.65 19.75
CA GLY A 316 5.79 -15.24 19.44
C GLY A 316 5.79 -16.07 18.16
N LYS A 317 4.59 -16.45 17.72
CA LYS A 317 4.41 -17.26 16.51
C LYS A 317 4.65 -16.40 15.27
N PRO A 318 5.31 -16.94 14.23
CA PRO A 318 5.51 -16.21 12.98
C PRO A 318 4.18 -15.83 12.31
N THR A 319 3.18 -16.70 12.41
CA THR A 319 1.86 -16.53 11.80
C THR A 319 0.81 -16.26 12.86
N VAL A 320 0.01 -15.21 12.64
CA VAL A 320 -1.20 -14.92 13.39
C VAL A 320 -2.40 -15.25 12.51
N VAL A 321 -3.34 -16.02 13.04
CA VAL A 321 -4.66 -16.27 12.46
C VAL A 321 -5.68 -15.58 13.37
N PHE A 322 -6.32 -14.54 12.89
CA PHE A 322 -7.27 -13.74 13.66
C PHE A 322 -8.58 -14.53 13.86
N ASN A 323 -9.08 -14.54 15.09
CA ASN A 323 -10.39 -15.12 15.37
C ASN A 323 -11.50 -14.25 14.76
N ASN A 324 -12.72 -14.79 14.63
CA ASN A 324 -13.80 -14.08 13.95
C ASN A 324 -14.19 -12.74 14.60
N GLU A 325 -14.11 -12.63 15.93
CA GLU A 325 -14.44 -11.39 16.63
C GLU A 325 -13.43 -10.29 16.33
N GLU A 326 -12.13 -10.58 16.52
CA GLU A 326 -11.04 -9.65 16.21
C GLU A 326 -10.97 -9.30 14.72
N LYS A 327 -11.17 -10.29 13.84
CA LYS A 327 -11.20 -10.13 12.39
C LYS A 327 -12.28 -9.12 11.97
N LEU A 328 -13.54 -9.38 12.38
CA LEU A 328 -14.67 -8.53 12.04
C LEU A 328 -14.53 -7.13 12.62
N TYR A 329 -14.00 -7.01 13.84
CA TYR A 329 -13.71 -5.71 14.45
C TYR A 329 -12.71 -4.90 13.62
N LEU A 330 -11.56 -5.49 13.27
CA LEU A 330 -10.51 -4.82 12.50
C LEU A 330 -10.96 -4.48 11.07
N GLN A 331 -11.74 -5.35 10.43
CA GLN A 331 -12.36 -5.08 9.13
C GLN A 331 -13.33 -3.89 9.20
N ARG A 332 -14.22 -3.87 10.20
CA ARG A 332 -15.21 -2.81 10.38
C ARG A 332 -14.55 -1.46 10.65
N ILE A 333 -13.60 -1.41 11.57
CA ILE A 333 -12.97 -0.14 11.94
C ILE A 333 -12.09 0.41 10.81
N ALA A 334 -11.50 -0.45 9.98
CA ALA A 334 -10.83 -0.01 8.75
C ALA A 334 -11.81 0.72 7.81
N TRP A 335 -12.99 0.13 7.58
CA TRP A 335 -14.04 0.77 6.77
C TRP A 335 -14.55 2.08 7.39
N GLU A 336 -14.76 2.10 8.70
CA GLU A 336 -15.22 3.30 9.40
C GLU A 336 -14.20 4.43 9.35
N ALA A 337 -12.91 4.13 9.55
CA ALA A 337 -11.84 5.12 9.46
C ALA A 337 -11.71 5.71 8.05
N VAL A 338 -11.85 4.89 7.00
CA VAL A 338 -11.87 5.39 5.60
C VAL A 338 -13.08 6.28 5.35
N LYS A 339 -14.28 5.88 5.80
CA LYS A 339 -15.48 6.72 5.68
C LYS A 339 -15.35 8.03 6.45
N GLU A 340 -14.79 8.01 7.65
CA GLU A 340 -14.54 9.20 8.45
C GLU A 340 -13.58 10.13 7.71
N PHE A 341 -12.46 9.60 7.23
CA PHE A 341 -11.48 10.34 6.45
C PHE A 341 -12.07 11.01 5.21
N LEU A 342 -13.08 10.41 4.56
CA LEU A 342 -13.70 10.97 3.36
C LEU A 342 -14.84 11.98 3.63
N LYS A 343 -15.25 12.17 4.89
CA LYS A 343 -16.35 13.10 5.25
C LYS A 343 -15.90 14.55 5.47
N ASP A 344 -14.61 14.78 5.69
CA ASP A 344 -13.99 16.09 5.99
C ASP A 344 -13.29 16.71 4.77
#